data_AF-A0A0G1Z8J1-F1
#
_entry.id   AF-A0A0G1Z8J1-F1
#
_cell.length_a   1.000
_cell.length_b   1.000
_cell.length_c   1.000
_cell.angle_alpha   90.00
_cell.angle_beta   90.00
_cell.angle_gamma   90.00
#
_symmetry.space_group_name_H-M   'P 1'
#
loop_
_entity.id
_entity.type
_entity.pdbx_description
1 polymer ?
#
loop_
_entity_poly.entity_id
_entity_poly.type
_entity_poly.pdbx_seq_one_letter_code
_entity_poly.pdbx_strand_id
1 'polypeptide(L)'
;MSDQILTVLKSKLDGLSTYGVSISDPETRLNVLKEELQFYVLDFTYHHPEYNKWIMYGGSALRICYDLDRMSVDLDFEVSHKVDSDFLNEFKEEAEKHFAKVYGVDAEFLKISITNNRGITLKFRAGSLIEGYASEWIHVKVDCNQFAPPGGVVTERIPQNHGQLSFVIRTYNLSSLMASKIAAIFLRGTRGVGEAVYEEKGRDIYDLLWYMSKKIVPDLDYLKAKNVEEAKDYRTLFTKLAVKMNNVSEENLKNDLSPLFLDPRFVTNWLANWRDTFFQLRDKYKIRTVSKYERVRVFEDFRTDVFSFIFEYSTKEGDHVRIIYNLSEYWFLFKDIEVSFPINNVVSDSIEFSANGSSSRPTSEKKQKEYASLFYEKIEAYLKKINYELVGDTLMTKLIRVSADNLNQKEQIVLRKEDLIRHDFDDLLK
;
A
#
# COMPACT_ATOMS: atom_id res chain seq x y z
N MET A 1 19.13 -19.63 24.23
CA MET A 1 18.22 -18.56 23.71
C MET A 1 18.20 -18.55 22.18
N SER A 2 19.33 -18.75 21.50
CA SER A 2 19.34 -19.25 20.10
C SER A 2 18.39 -20.44 19.88
N ASP A 3 18.27 -21.32 20.87
CA ASP A 3 17.32 -22.45 20.87
C ASP A 3 15.85 -22.03 20.70
N GLN A 4 15.46 -20.82 21.12
CA GLN A 4 14.09 -20.34 20.97
C GLN A 4 13.78 -20.03 19.50
N ILE A 5 14.66 -19.29 18.82
CA ILE A 5 14.50 -19.01 17.38
C ILE A 5 14.47 -20.34 16.61
N LEU A 6 15.41 -21.25 16.88
CA LEU A 6 15.44 -22.57 16.24
C LEU A 6 14.17 -23.39 16.50
N THR A 7 13.62 -23.34 17.72
CA THR A 7 12.37 -24.03 18.07
C THR A 7 11.19 -23.46 17.28
N VAL A 8 11.09 -22.12 17.15
CA VAL A 8 10.05 -21.46 16.35
C VAL A 8 10.18 -21.85 14.88
N LEU A 9 11.39 -21.80 14.31
CA LEU A 9 11.64 -22.19 12.92
C LEU A 9 11.29 -23.66 12.66
N LYS A 10 11.66 -24.57 13.58
CA LYS A 10 11.30 -25.98 13.48
C LYS A 10 9.78 -26.18 13.54
N SER A 11 9.11 -25.55 14.50
CA SER A 11 7.65 -25.61 14.61
C SER A 11 6.96 -25.08 13.35
N LYS A 12 7.53 -24.05 12.70
CA LYS A 12 7.01 -23.51 11.44
C LYS A 12 7.05 -24.53 10.31
N LEU A 13 8.16 -25.27 10.19
CA LEU A 13 8.30 -26.34 9.20
C LEU A 13 7.39 -27.54 9.51
N ASP A 14 7.32 -27.95 10.77
CA ASP A 14 6.46 -29.08 11.20
C ASP A 14 4.98 -28.80 10.87
N GLY A 15 4.56 -27.52 11.02
CA GLY A 15 3.24 -27.04 10.63
C GLY A 15 2.95 -27.06 9.12
N LEU A 16 3.95 -27.19 8.24
CA LEU A 16 3.70 -27.28 6.80
C LEU A 16 2.92 -28.56 6.43
N SER A 17 3.05 -29.62 7.23
CA SER A 17 2.33 -30.88 7.03
C SER A 17 0.80 -30.72 7.10
N THR A 18 0.28 -29.69 7.79
CA THR A 18 -1.16 -29.48 7.94
C THR A 18 -1.84 -28.89 6.71
N TYR A 19 -1.07 -28.41 5.72
CA TYR A 19 -1.61 -27.81 4.49
C TYR A 19 -2.08 -28.84 3.45
N GLY A 20 -2.00 -30.14 3.74
CA GLY A 20 -2.48 -31.21 2.85
C GLY A 20 -1.66 -31.37 1.56
N VAL A 21 -0.56 -30.61 1.42
CA VAL A 21 0.42 -30.70 0.34
C VAL A 21 1.77 -31.03 0.97
N SER A 22 2.41 -32.11 0.51
CA SER A 22 3.77 -32.43 0.93
C SER A 22 4.74 -31.43 0.33
N ILE A 23 5.08 -30.37 1.07
CA ILE A 23 6.05 -29.36 0.65
C ILE A 23 7.46 -29.91 0.88
N SER A 24 7.99 -30.62 -0.11
CA SER A 24 9.34 -31.18 -0.08
C SER A 24 10.40 -30.25 -0.67
N ASP A 25 9.98 -29.23 -1.43
CA ASP A 25 10.91 -28.33 -2.11
C ASP A 25 11.76 -27.51 -1.11
N PRO A 26 13.10 -27.65 -1.13
CA PRO A 26 13.98 -26.96 -0.19
C PRO A 26 13.91 -25.43 -0.30
N GLU A 27 13.69 -24.88 -1.49
CA GLU A 27 13.63 -23.43 -1.71
C GLU A 27 12.36 -22.82 -1.12
N THR A 28 11.22 -23.49 -1.29
CA THR A 28 9.94 -23.11 -0.69
C THR A 28 10.03 -23.14 0.85
N ARG A 29 10.60 -24.21 1.43
CA ARG A 29 10.86 -24.33 2.88
C ARG A 29 11.81 -23.25 3.39
N LEU A 30 12.84 -22.91 2.62
CA LEU A 30 13.74 -21.81 2.91
C LEU A 30 13.00 -20.47 2.99
N ASN A 31 12.09 -20.22 2.05
CA ASN A 31 11.32 -18.98 2.02
C ASN A 31 10.36 -18.87 3.21
N VAL A 32 9.74 -19.98 3.65
CA VAL A 32 8.94 -20.04 4.88
C VAL A 32 9.77 -19.63 6.10
N LEU A 33 10.99 -20.14 6.22
CA LEU A 33 11.86 -19.77 7.35
C LEU A 33 12.33 -18.31 7.26
N LYS A 34 12.55 -17.77 6.06
CA LYS A 34 12.88 -16.36 5.88
C LYS A 34 11.75 -15.44 6.33
N GLU A 35 10.50 -15.74 5.96
CA GLU A 35 9.35 -14.94 6.41
C GLU A 35 9.27 -14.90 7.95
N GLU A 36 9.53 -16.03 8.61
CA GLU A 36 9.55 -16.09 10.07
C GLU A 36 10.70 -15.25 10.66
N LEU A 37 11.91 -15.36 10.10
CA LEU A 37 13.09 -14.61 10.55
C LEU A 37 12.95 -13.09 10.35
N GLN A 38 12.18 -12.63 9.36
CA GLN A 38 11.94 -11.20 9.11
C GLN A 38 11.30 -10.49 10.32
N PHE A 39 10.44 -11.16 11.09
CA PHE A 39 9.80 -10.54 12.25
C PHE A 39 10.80 -10.13 13.33
N TYR A 40 11.88 -10.89 13.52
CA TYR A 40 12.97 -10.53 14.44
C TYR A 40 13.77 -9.32 13.95
N VAL A 41 13.94 -9.21 12.63
CA VAL A 41 14.59 -8.04 12.01
C VAL A 41 13.70 -6.80 12.13
N LEU A 42 12.39 -6.95 11.92
CA LEU A 42 11.43 -5.86 12.08
C LEU A 42 11.29 -5.42 13.52
N ASP A 43 11.35 -6.34 14.47
CA ASP A 43 11.39 -6.05 15.89
C ASP A 43 12.60 -5.17 16.25
N PHE A 44 13.79 -5.51 15.75
CA PHE A 44 14.97 -4.67 15.86
C PHE A 44 14.75 -3.28 15.23
N THR A 45 14.34 -3.22 13.97
CA THR A 45 14.19 -1.97 13.22
C THR A 45 13.18 -1.02 13.89
N TYR A 46 12.01 -1.52 14.29
CA TYR A 46 10.92 -0.68 14.79
C TYR A 46 10.99 -0.39 16.30
N HIS A 47 11.85 -1.06 17.05
CA HIS A 47 12.20 -0.67 18.43
C HIS A 47 13.43 0.25 18.51
N HIS A 48 14.19 0.41 17.41
CA HIS A 48 15.29 1.34 17.38
C HIS A 48 14.81 2.81 17.40
N PRO A 49 15.39 3.71 18.20
CA PRO A 49 14.94 5.12 18.28
C PRO A 49 15.04 5.87 16.94
N GLU A 50 15.99 5.48 16.09
CA GLU A 50 16.19 6.10 14.77
C GLU A 50 15.48 5.36 13.64
N TYR A 51 15.54 4.03 13.64
CA TYR A 51 15.09 3.22 12.50
C TYR A 51 13.57 3.02 12.46
N ASN A 52 12.86 3.26 13.58
CA ASN A 52 11.40 3.23 13.63
C ASN A 52 10.71 4.23 12.68
N LYS A 53 11.46 5.18 12.11
CA LYS A 53 10.97 6.17 11.14
C LYS A 53 11.06 5.70 9.70
N TRP A 54 11.78 4.61 9.43
CA TRP A 54 11.97 4.06 8.09
C TRP A 54 10.65 3.57 7.50
N ILE A 55 10.46 3.83 6.21
CA ILE A 55 9.24 3.46 5.51
C ILE A 55 9.50 2.12 4.83
N MET A 56 8.89 1.05 5.33
CA MET A 56 8.92 -0.25 4.67
C MET A 56 8.08 -0.19 3.40
N TYR A 57 8.58 -0.80 2.32
CA TYR A 57 7.86 -0.88 1.06
C TYR A 57 8.13 -2.23 0.35
N GLY A 58 7.62 -2.40 -0.86
CA GLY A 58 7.86 -3.60 -1.65
C GLY A 58 7.00 -4.80 -1.25
N GLY A 59 7.47 -6.00 -1.59
CA GLY A 59 6.68 -7.23 -1.47
C GLY A 59 6.39 -7.63 -0.02
N SER A 60 7.35 -7.44 0.88
CA SER A 60 7.21 -7.84 2.28
C SER A 60 6.29 -6.88 3.03
N ALA A 61 6.27 -5.59 2.67
CA ALA A 61 5.27 -4.65 3.20
C ALA A 61 3.86 -5.12 2.83
N LEU A 62 3.65 -5.52 1.57
CA LEU A 62 2.38 -6.04 1.10
C LEU A 62 1.97 -7.35 1.81
N ARG A 63 2.94 -8.25 2.01
CA ARG A 63 2.75 -9.53 2.69
C ARG A 63 2.37 -9.38 4.15
N ILE A 64 3.09 -8.56 4.90
CA ILE A 64 2.91 -8.44 6.36
C ILE A 64 1.77 -7.47 6.71
N CYS A 65 1.63 -6.38 5.98
CA CYS A 65 0.66 -5.33 6.33
C CYS A 65 -0.70 -5.47 5.64
N TYR A 66 -0.77 -6.18 4.52
CA TYR A 66 -1.97 -6.21 3.68
C TYR A 66 -2.32 -7.60 3.15
N ASP A 67 -1.75 -8.66 3.72
CA ASP A 67 -2.10 -10.06 3.43
C ASP A 67 -1.92 -10.46 1.95
N LEU A 68 -0.77 -10.11 1.34
CA LEU A 68 -0.39 -10.69 0.04
C LEU A 68 -0.30 -12.23 0.13
N ASP A 69 -0.85 -12.96 -0.84
CA ASP A 69 -0.89 -14.44 -0.76
C ASP A 69 0.48 -15.08 -0.93
N ARG A 70 1.32 -14.56 -1.84
CA ARG A 70 2.67 -15.09 -2.09
C ARG A 70 3.64 -14.73 -0.97
N MET A 71 4.62 -15.59 -0.75
CA MET A 71 5.71 -15.31 0.17
C MET A 71 6.59 -14.16 -0.33
N SER A 72 7.25 -13.46 0.60
CA SER A 72 8.24 -12.42 0.29
C SER A 72 9.46 -12.53 1.21
N VAL A 73 10.68 -12.42 0.65
CA VAL A 73 11.90 -12.91 1.31
C VAL A 73 12.91 -11.83 1.71
N ASP A 74 12.80 -10.64 1.13
CA ASP A 74 13.70 -9.50 1.37
C ASP A 74 12.93 -8.37 2.09
N LEU A 75 13.58 -7.60 2.95
CA LEU A 75 13.00 -6.40 3.57
C LEU A 75 13.54 -5.15 2.88
N ASP A 76 12.66 -4.35 2.30
CA ASP A 76 13.02 -3.12 1.60
C ASP A 76 12.51 -1.90 2.40
N PHE A 77 13.40 -0.94 2.65
CA PHE A 77 13.10 0.31 3.34
C PHE A 77 13.50 1.51 2.49
N GLU A 78 12.72 2.58 2.61
CA GLU A 78 13.11 3.91 2.16
C GLU A 78 13.46 4.79 3.35
N VAL A 79 14.61 5.47 3.22
CA VAL A 79 15.19 6.33 4.25
C VAL A 79 15.48 7.72 3.71
N SER A 80 15.29 8.74 4.54
CA SER A 80 15.47 10.14 4.13
C SER A 80 16.93 10.61 4.17
N HIS A 81 17.82 9.84 4.79
CA HIS A 81 19.24 10.13 4.90
C HIS A 81 20.05 9.32 3.89
N LYS A 82 21.32 9.71 3.75
CA LYS A 82 22.26 9.05 2.86
C LYS A 82 22.62 7.66 3.41
N VAL A 83 22.63 6.67 2.53
CA VAL A 83 23.08 5.31 2.85
C VAL A 83 24.53 5.18 2.39
N ASP A 84 25.48 5.36 3.31
CA ASP A 84 26.91 5.21 3.05
C ASP A 84 27.59 4.20 3.99
N SER A 85 28.89 4.00 3.83
CA SER A 85 29.64 2.98 4.56
C SER A 85 29.56 3.15 6.07
N ASP A 86 29.56 4.39 6.54
CA ASP A 86 29.61 4.69 7.98
C ASP A 86 28.28 4.31 8.61
N PHE A 87 27.17 4.76 7.99
CA PHE A 87 25.83 4.33 8.36
C PHE A 87 25.66 2.81 8.31
N LEU A 88 26.15 2.14 7.27
CA LEU A 88 25.99 0.68 7.13
C LEU A 88 26.82 -0.10 8.16
N ASN A 89 27.99 0.40 8.54
CA ASN A 89 28.79 -0.18 9.62
C ASN A 89 28.09 -0.02 10.97
N GLU A 90 27.57 1.17 11.27
CA GLU A 90 26.78 1.43 12.47
C GLU A 90 25.54 0.54 12.52
N PHE A 91 24.76 0.49 11.43
CA PHE A 91 23.57 -0.35 11.32
C PHE A 91 23.87 -1.83 11.56
N LYS A 92 24.99 -2.34 11.01
CA LYS A 92 25.47 -3.69 11.26
C LYS A 92 25.79 -3.91 12.75
N GLU A 93 26.58 -3.02 13.36
CA GLU A 93 26.99 -3.16 14.76
C GLU A 93 25.81 -3.11 15.73
N GLU A 94 24.84 -2.22 15.47
CA GLU A 94 23.64 -2.11 16.28
C GLU A 94 22.74 -3.33 16.15
N ALA A 95 22.62 -3.89 14.94
CA ALA A 95 21.93 -5.16 14.74
C ALA A 95 22.62 -6.29 15.51
N GLU A 96 23.95 -6.41 15.43
CA GLU A 96 24.71 -7.41 16.19
C GLU A 96 24.49 -7.27 17.71
N LYS A 97 24.57 -6.04 18.24
CA LYS A 97 24.32 -5.73 19.66
C LYS A 97 22.89 -6.05 20.07
N HIS A 98 21.90 -5.67 19.26
CA HIS A 98 20.49 -5.93 19.53
C HIS A 98 20.22 -7.43 19.60
N PHE A 99 20.64 -8.18 18.59
CA PHE A 99 20.39 -9.62 18.53
C PHE A 99 21.07 -10.37 19.67
N ALA A 100 22.32 -10.02 20.01
CA ALA A 100 23.00 -10.61 21.16
C ALA A 100 22.29 -10.30 22.49
N LYS A 101 21.82 -9.07 22.68
CA LYS A 101 21.20 -8.62 23.94
C LYS A 101 19.76 -9.13 24.11
N VAL A 102 18.94 -9.06 23.07
CA VAL A 102 17.50 -9.33 23.12
C VAL A 102 17.21 -10.81 22.92
N TYR A 103 17.91 -11.44 21.96
CA TYR A 103 17.66 -12.83 21.58
C TYR A 103 18.74 -13.79 22.07
N GLY A 104 19.78 -13.31 22.77
CA GLY A 104 20.83 -14.15 23.32
C GLY A 104 21.52 -15.02 22.27
N VAL A 105 21.66 -14.50 21.04
CA VAL A 105 22.34 -15.20 19.94
C VAL A 105 23.81 -14.80 19.88
N ASP A 106 24.67 -15.75 19.55
CA ASP A 106 26.10 -15.56 19.39
C ASP A 106 26.50 -15.49 17.90
N ALA A 107 27.79 -15.29 17.66
CA ALA A 107 28.38 -15.23 16.32
C ALA A 107 28.45 -16.59 15.62
N GLU A 108 28.25 -17.70 16.33
CA GLU A 108 28.13 -19.03 15.71
C GLU A 108 26.76 -19.22 15.08
N PHE A 109 25.71 -18.64 15.69
CA PHE A 109 24.35 -18.69 15.18
C PHE A 109 24.03 -17.58 14.18
N LEU A 110 24.46 -16.33 14.43
CA LEU A 110 24.14 -15.17 13.59
C LEU A 110 25.41 -14.45 13.12
N LYS A 111 25.51 -14.24 11.81
CA LYS A 111 26.52 -13.36 11.20
C LYS A 111 25.85 -12.27 10.39
N ILE A 112 26.31 -11.03 10.53
CA ILE A 112 25.77 -9.89 9.77
C ILE A 112 26.86 -9.35 8.84
N SER A 113 26.52 -9.09 7.59
CA SER A 113 27.44 -8.51 6.60
C SER A 113 26.79 -7.43 5.77
N ILE A 114 27.52 -6.35 5.50
CA ILE A 114 27.10 -5.29 4.57
C ILE A 114 26.95 -5.88 3.16
N THR A 115 25.91 -5.49 2.45
CA THR A 115 25.54 -6.03 1.13
C THR A 115 25.28 -4.89 0.14
N ASN A 116 25.89 -4.99 -1.05
CA ASN A 116 25.63 -4.12 -2.21
C ASN A 116 25.69 -2.60 -1.94
N ASN A 117 26.42 -2.16 -0.91
CA ASN A 117 26.46 -0.78 -0.42
C ASN A 117 25.08 -0.13 -0.19
N ARG A 118 24.05 -0.96 0.04
CA ARG A 118 22.67 -0.51 0.22
C ARG A 118 22.02 -1.09 1.47
N GLY A 119 22.67 -1.99 2.19
CA GLY A 119 22.04 -2.63 3.33
C GLY A 119 22.90 -3.70 4.00
N ILE A 120 22.24 -4.54 4.79
CA ILE A 120 22.87 -5.66 5.51
C ILE A 120 22.17 -6.98 5.19
N THR A 121 22.92 -8.08 5.28
CA THR A 121 22.38 -9.44 5.26
C THR A 121 22.63 -10.08 6.61
N LEU A 122 21.55 -10.55 7.26
CA LEU A 122 21.59 -11.37 8.45
C LEU A 122 21.61 -12.85 8.03
N LYS A 123 22.63 -13.58 8.48
CA LYS A 123 22.87 -14.98 8.14
C LYS A 123 22.67 -15.82 9.39
N PHE A 124 21.58 -16.58 9.42
CA PHE A 124 21.21 -17.45 10.53
C PHE A 124 21.64 -18.89 10.25
N ARG A 125 22.33 -19.53 11.19
CA ARG A 125 22.77 -20.92 11.08
C ARG A 125 21.63 -21.90 11.37
N ALA A 126 20.65 -21.95 10.48
CA ALA A 126 19.43 -22.74 10.59
C ALA A 126 19.11 -23.59 9.35
N GLY A 127 20.03 -23.65 8.38
CA GLY A 127 19.83 -24.36 7.12
C GLY A 127 19.70 -25.88 7.27
N SER A 128 20.29 -26.45 8.33
CA SER A 128 20.17 -27.88 8.66
C SER A 128 18.75 -28.33 9.01
N LEU A 129 17.83 -27.40 9.30
CA LEU A 129 16.41 -27.68 9.49
C LEU A 129 15.70 -28.07 8.16
N ILE A 130 16.31 -27.75 7.02
CA ILE A 130 15.73 -27.97 5.69
C ILE A 130 16.47 -29.14 5.03
N GLU A 131 15.77 -30.27 4.91
CA GLU A 131 16.28 -31.43 4.19
C GLU A 131 16.55 -31.07 2.71
N GLY A 132 17.72 -31.45 2.20
CA GLY A 132 18.14 -31.15 0.82
C GLY A 132 18.68 -29.73 0.59
N TYR A 133 18.71 -28.86 1.61
CA TYR A 133 19.30 -27.53 1.49
C TYR A 133 20.82 -27.58 1.70
N ALA A 134 21.58 -27.10 0.71
CA ALA A 134 23.03 -27.26 0.67
C ALA A 134 23.82 -26.35 1.65
N SER A 135 23.20 -25.27 2.15
CA SER A 135 23.85 -24.29 3.00
C SER A 135 23.40 -24.43 4.45
N GLU A 136 24.31 -24.28 5.40
CA GLU A 136 23.94 -24.16 6.82
C GLU A 136 23.31 -22.78 7.16
N TRP A 137 23.46 -21.80 6.26
CA TRP A 137 23.08 -20.41 6.49
C TRP A 137 21.84 -20.02 5.70
N ILE A 138 20.86 -19.45 6.41
CA ILE A 138 19.66 -18.81 5.86
C ILE A 138 19.88 -17.30 5.89
N HIS A 139 19.67 -16.64 4.75
CA HIS A 139 19.94 -15.21 4.59
C HIS A 139 18.65 -14.40 4.57
N VAL A 140 18.54 -13.42 5.46
CA VAL A 140 17.52 -12.36 5.42
C VAL A 140 18.21 -11.05 5.04
N LYS A 141 17.75 -10.42 3.97
CA LYS A 141 18.32 -9.17 3.47
C LYS A 141 17.48 -7.98 3.93
N VAL A 142 18.17 -6.91 4.27
CA VAL A 142 17.60 -5.59 4.55
C VAL A 142 18.24 -4.60 3.62
N ASP A 143 17.49 -4.08 2.65
CA ASP A 143 17.93 -3.05 1.71
C ASP A 143 17.34 -1.69 2.11
N CYS A 144 18.20 -0.68 2.23
CA CYS A 144 17.86 0.72 2.50
C CYS A 144 18.08 1.53 1.22
N ASN A 145 17.03 2.19 0.74
CA ASN A 145 17.07 3.04 -0.43
C ASN A 145 16.86 4.49 -0.01
N GLN A 146 17.78 5.37 -0.38
CA GLN A 146 17.63 6.79 -0.10
C GLN A 146 16.52 7.38 -0.97
N PHE A 147 15.42 7.77 -0.34
CA PHE A 147 14.30 8.44 -0.99
C PHE A 147 13.51 9.24 0.04
N ALA A 148 13.31 10.53 -0.26
CA ALA A 148 12.39 11.37 0.50
C ALA A 148 11.08 11.46 -0.28
N PRO A 149 9.98 10.86 0.21
CA PRO A 149 8.69 10.96 -0.47
C PRO A 149 8.25 12.44 -0.55
N PRO A 150 7.66 12.88 -1.68
CA PRO A 150 7.11 14.22 -1.79
C PRO A 150 5.94 14.41 -0.81
N GLY A 151 5.61 15.66 -0.48
CA GLY A 151 4.64 15.99 0.59
C GLY A 151 3.22 15.45 0.42
N GLY A 152 2.84 14.94 -0.77
CA GLY A 152 1.55 14.31 -1.04
C GLY A 152 1.54 12.78 -0.97
N VAL A 153 2.68 12.12 -0.71
CA VAL A 153 2.73 10.66 -0.57
C VAL A 153 2.38 10.26 0.85
N VAL A 154 1.30 9.49 0.99
CA VAL A 154 0.73 9.11 2.29
C VAL A 154 1.46 7.91 2.88
N THR A 155 1.83 8.02 4.17
CA THR A 155 2.37 6.91 4.96
C THR A 155 1.40 6.49 6.06
N GLU A 156 1.32 5.20 6.32
CA GLU A 156 0.50 4.58 7.35
C GLU A 156 1.37 3.96 8.45
N ARG A 157 0.75 3.77 9.62
CA ARG A 157 1.34 3.07 10.77
C ARG A 157 0.48 1.86 11.10
N ILE A 158 1.02 0.66 10.90
CA ILE A 158 0.27 -0.59 11.01
C ILE A 158 0.86 -1.40 12.17
N PRO A 159 0.12 -1.54 13.29
CA PRO A 159 0.52 -2.41 14.39
C PRO A 159 0.61 -3.86 13.91
N GLN A 160 1.69 -4.54 14.29
CA GLN A 160 1.96 -5.93 13.94
C GLN A 160 2.23 -6.71 15.22
N ASN A 161 1.54 -7.84 15.36
CA ASN A 161 1.74 -8.79 16.45
C ASN A 161 2.04 -10.15 15.84
N HIS A 162 3.16 -10.75 16.20
CA HIS A 162 3.57 -12.07 15.71
C HIS A 162 4.25 -12.86 16.82
N GLY A 163 3.58 -13.91 17.32
CA GLY A 163 4.06 -14.65 18.49
C GLY A 163 4.08 -13.79 19.75
N GLN A 164 5.28 -13.44 20.23
CA GLN A 164 5.51 -12.52 21.36
C GLN A 164 6.13 -11.18 20.91
N LEU A 165 6.28 -10.97 19.61
CA LEU A 165 6.79 -9.73 19.03
C LEU A 165 5.62 -8.79 18.76
N SER A 166 5.79 -7.51 19.11
CA SER A 166 4.80 -6.45 18.91
C SER A 166 5.51 -5.16 18.52
N PHE A 167 5.23 -4.63 17.34
CA PHE A 167 5.82 -3.39 16.85
C PHE A 167 4.88 -2.68 15.87
N VAL A 168 5.21 -1.45 15.47
CA VAL A 168 4.39 -0.68 14.53
C VAL A 168 5.20 -0.41 13.27
N ILE A 169 4.79 -1.03 12.15
CA ILE A 169 5.42 -0.82 10.85
C ILE A 169 4.96 0.53 10.30
N ARG A 170 5.90 1.36 9.85
CA ARG A 170 5.60 2.52 9.01
C ARG A 170 5.75 2.10 7.54
N THR A 171 4.69 2.24 6.75
CA THR A 171 4.65 1.86 5.32
C THR A 171 3.95 2.94 4.50
N TYR A 172 4.04 2.88 3.18
CA TYR A 172 3.14 3.62 2.30
C TYR A 172 1.73 3.03 2.29
N ASN A 173 0.75 3.85 1.90
CA ASN A 173 -0.60 3.37 1.56
C ASN A 173 -0.56 2.47 0.30
N LEU A 174 -1.66 1.75 0.01
CA LEU A 174 -1.72 0.85 -1.13
C LEU A 174 -1.49 1.54 -2.49
N SER A 175 -1.91 2.80 -2.64
CA SER A 175 -1.74 3.57 -3.88
C SER A 175 -0.27 3.83 -4.21
N SER A 176 0.51 4.29 -3.24
CA SER A 176 1.94 4.52 -3.42
C SER A 176 2.74 3.22 -3.44
N LEU A 177 2.29 2.15 -2.74
CA LEU A 177 2.88 0.82 -2.89
C LEU A 177 2.67 0.23 -4.29
N MET A 178 1.47 0.36 -4.88
CA MET A 178 1.22 -0.01 -6.28
C MET A 178 2.09 0.80 -7.24
N ALA A 179 2.21 2.11 -7.01
CA ALA A 179 3.12 2.97 -7.75
C ALA A 179 4.57 2.48 -7.67
N SER A 180 5.05 2.07 -6.48
CA SER A 180 6.39 1.50 -6.34
C SER A 180 6.61 0.23 -7.17
N LYS A 181 5.56 -0.59 -7.33
CA LYS A 181 5.59 -1.77 -8.20
C LYS A 181 5.61 -1.43 -9.68
N ILE A 182 4.79 -0.47 -10.09
CA ILE A 182 4.80 0.03 -11.47
C ILE A 182 6.16 0.66 -11.80
N ALA A 183 6.75 1.43 -10.88
CA ALA A 183 8.10 1.96 -11.04
C ALA A 183 9.13 0.83 -11.20
N ALA A 184 9.04 -0.24 -10.41
CA ALA A 184 9.91 -1.41 -10.59
C ALA A 184 9.70 -2.11 -11.94
N ILE A 185 8.48 -2.14 -12.47
CA ILE A 185 8.18 -2.71 -13.78
C ILE A 185 8.79 -1.88 -14.90
N PHE A 186 8.79 -0.55 -14.83
CA PHE A 186 9.34 0.32 -15.88
C PHE A 186 10.85 0.56 -15.77
N LEU A 187 11.37 0.72 -14.55
CA LEU A 187 12.72 1.23 -14.33
C LEU A 187 13.78 0.15 -14.07
N ARG A 188 13.38 -1.10 -13.87
CA ARG A 188 14.37 -2.16 -13.67
C ARG A 188 15.14 -2.42 -14.96
N GLY A 189 16.46 -2.50 -14.81
CA GLY A 189 17.35 -2.98 -15.85
C GLY A 189 17.24 -4.49 -16.07
N THR A 190 17.98 -4.96 -17.06
CA THR A 190 18.07 -6.37 -17.45
C THR A 190 18.65 -7.24 -16.33
N ARG A 191 18.12 -8.45 -16.18
CA ARG A 191 18.56 -9.45 -15.21
C ARG A 191 18.84 -10.77 -15.90
N GLY A 192 20.02 -11.35 -15.65
CA GLY A 192 20.34 -12.72 -16.04
C GLY A 192 19.70 -13.77 -15.11
N VAL A 193 19.07 -14.79 -15.69
CA VAL A 193 18.67 -16.04 -15.03
C VAL A 193 19.17 -17.19 -15.92
N GLY A 194 20.26 -17.85 -15.51
CA GLY A 194 20.98 -18.77 -16.40
C GLY A 194 21.59 -18.01 -17.59
N GLU A 195 21.33 -18.49 -18.81
CA GLU A 195 21.73 -17.79 -20.06
C GLU A 195 20.70 -16.75 -20.52
N ALA A 196 19.50 -16.72 -19.92
CA ALA A 196 18.42 -15.82 -20.33
C ALA A 196 18.50 -14.47 -19.61
N VAL A 197 18.12 -13.41 -20.31
CA VAL A 197 18.08 -12.03 -19.78
C VAL A 197 16.63 -11.53 -19.82
N TYR A 198 16.10 -11.13 -18.67
CA TYR A 198 14.73 -10.63 -18.52
C TYR A 198 14.71 -9.18 -18.03
N GLU A 199 13.72 -8.41 -18.44
CA GLU A 199 13.52 -7.02 -18.02
C GLU A 199 12.56 -6.88 -16.83
N GLU A 200 11.93 -7.99 -16.42
CA GLU A 200 10.93 -8.06 -15.38
C GLU A 200 11.20 -9.19 -14.36
N LYS A 201 10.63 -9.06 -13.15
CA LYS A 201 10.50 -10.17 -12.22
C LYS A 201 9.04 -10.59 -12.14
N GLY A 202 8.76 -11.88 -12.20
CA GLY A 202 7.39 -12.37 -12.24
C GLY A 202 6.53 -11.98 -11.05
N ARG A 203 7.14 -11.87 -9.87
CA ARG A 203 6.47 -11.38 -8.66
C ARG A 203 5.96 -9.94 -8.76
N ASP A 204 6.59 -9.08 -9.56
CA ASP A 204 6.08 -7.72 -9.73
C ASP A 204 4.80 -7.70 -10.59
N ILE A 205 4.69 -8.62 -11.56
CA ILE A 205 3.46 -8.82 -12.34
C ILE A 205 2.36 -9.41 -11.46
N TYR A 206 2.68 -10.41 -10.65
CA TYR A 206 1.75 -10.97 -9.66
C TYR A 206 1.19 -9.88 -8.73
N ASP A 207 2.07 -9.08 -8.14
CA ASP A 207 1.65 -8.00 -7.23
C ASP A 207 0.80 -6.95 -7.95
N LEU A 208 1.16 -6.57 -9.18
CA LEU A 208 0.36 -5.64 -9.98
C LEU A 208 -1.07 -6.14 -10.13
N LEU A 209 -1.26 -7.41 -10.50
CA LEU A 209 -2.59 -8.01 -10.65
C LEU A 209 -3.33 -8.07 -9.31
N TRP A 210 -2.62 -8.33 -8.21
CA TRP A 210 -3.18 -8.29 -6.86
C TRP A 210 -3.74 -6.89 -6.53
N TYR A 211 -2.98 -5.81 -6.79
CA TYR A 211 -3.47 -4.43 -6.63
C TYR A 211 -4.66 -4.15 -7.55
N MET A 212 -4.56 -4.59 -8.80
CA MET A 212 -5.58 -4.35 -9.80
C MET A 212 -6.90 -5.04 -9.48
N SER A 213 -6.86 -6.24 -8.89
CA SER A 213 -8.03 -6.98 -8.42
C SER A 213 -8.81 -6.22 -7.34
N LYS A 214 -8.10 -5.43 -6.54
CA LYS A 214 -8.65 -4.56 -5.49
C LYS A 214 -9.00 -3.15 -5.99
N LYS A 215 -8.86 -2.89 -7.30
CA LYS A 215 -9.11 -1.58 -7.94
C LYS A 215 -8.30 -0.42 -7.35
N ILE A 216 -7.09 -0.71 -6.85
CA ILE A 216 -6.19 0.32 -6.32
C ILE A 216 -5.71 1.20 -7.47
N VAL A 217 -5.84 2.51 -7.33
CA VAL A 217 -5.32 3.48 -8.31
C VAL A 217 -3.88 3.82 -7.92
N PRO A 218 -2.91 3.76 -8.84
CA PRO A 218 -1.53 4.07 -8.50
C PRO A 218 -1.32 5.57 -8.29
N ASP A 219 -0.45 5.90 -7.34
CA ASP A 219 -0.05 7.28 -7.03
C ASP A 219 0.88 7.83 -8.13
N LEU A 220 0.39 8.79 -8.92
CA LEU A 220 1.16 9.43 -9.97
C LEU A 220 2.27 10.33 -9.42
N ASP A 221 2.11 10.93 -8.25
CA ASP A 221 3.12 11.81 -7.66
C ASP A 221 4.32 10.98 -7.20
N TYR A 222 4.06 9.82 -6.61
CA TYR A 222 5.11 8.84 -6.32
C TYR A 222 5.86 8.41 -7.59
N LEU A 223 5.14 8.05 -8.65
CA LEU A 223 5.75 7.62 -9.92
C LEU A 223 6.60 8.73 -10.57
N LYS A 224 6.09 9.97 -10.58
CA LYS A 224 6.83 11.14 -11.08
C LYS A 224 8.09 11.40 -10.25
N ALA A 225 8.01 11.30 -8.92
CA ALA A 225 9.17 11.44 -8.04
C ALA A 225 10.22 10.34 -8.23
N LYS A 226 9.81 9.15 -8.72
CA LYS A 226 10.71 8.07 -9.15
C LYS A 226 11.21 8.21 -10.59
N ASN A 227 10.86 9.28 -11.31
CA ASN A 227 11.20 9.53 -12.71
C ASN A 227 10.66 8.47 -13.68
N VAL A 228 9.44 7.97 -13.45
CA VAL A 228 8.74 7.11 -14.43
C VAL A 228 8.14 7.99 -15.53
N GLU A 229 8.72 7.96 -16.72
CA GLU A 229 8.34 8.83 -17.84
C GLU A 229 6.90 8.58 -18.34
N GLU A 230 6.40 7.36 -18.18
CA GLU A 230 5.05 6.95 -18.56
C GLU A 230 3.97 7.49 -17.63
N ALA A 231 4.33 7.97 -16.42
CA ALA A 231 3.41 8.45 -15.40
C ALA A 231 2.98 9.92 -15.62
N LYS A 232 2.78 10.31 -16.88
CA LYS A 232 2.24 11.64 -17.25
C LYS A 232 0.78 11.77 -16.82
N ASP A 233 0.02 10.74 -17.11
CA ASP A 233 -1.41 10.60 -16.88
C ASP A 233 -1.78 9.10 -16.85
N TYR A 234 -3.00 8.78 -16.40
CA TYR A 234 -3.42 7.40 -16.25
C TYR A 234 -3.55 6.69 -17.60
N ARG A 235 -4.01 7.37 -18.66
CA ARG A 235 -4.21 6.73 -19.98
C ARG A 235 -2.88 6.26 -20.57
N THR A 236 -1.88 7.15 -20.55
CA THR A 236 -0.52 6.87 -20.99
C THR A 236 0.06 5.73 -20.18
N LEU A 237 -0.04 5.79 -18.84
CA LEU A 237 0.49 4.77 -17.95
C LEU A 237 -0.09 3.38 -18.24
N PHE A 238 -1.42 3.24 -18.25
CA PHE A 238 -2.08 1.96 -18.49
C PHE A 238 -1.90 1.45 -19.93
N THR A 239 -1.77 2.36 -20.91
CA THR A 239 -1.45 1.98 -22.30
C THR A 239 -0.05 1.39 -22.39
N LYS A 240 0.94 2.02 -21.76
CA LYS A 240 2.33 1.54 -21.76
C LYS A 240 2.50 0.26 -20.95
N LEU A 241 1.80 0.13 -19.83
CA LEU A 241 1.73 -1.13 -19.08
C LEU A 241 1.18 -2.25 -19.96
N ALA A 242 0.12 -2.02 -20.71
CA ALA A 242 -0.45 -3.02 -21.61
C ALA A 242 0.53 -3.47 -22.69
N VAL A 243 1.30 -2.55 -23.28
CA VAL A 243 2.38 -2.91 -24.21
C VAL A 243 3.42 -3.81 -23.51
N LYS A 244 3.84 -3.44 -22.29
CA LYS A 244 4.84 -4.23 -21.55
C LYS A 244 4.34 -5.63 -21.19
N MET A 245 3.07 -5.78 -20.81
CA MET A 245 2.48 -7.09 -20.48
C MET A 245 2.44 -8.06 -21.68
N ASN A 246 2.38 -7.57 -22.92
CA ASN A 246 2.44 -8.45 -24.10
C ASN A 246 3.79 -9.14 -24.26
N ASN A 247 4.87 -8.57 -23.72
CA ASN A 247 6.24 -9.04 -23.91
C ASN A 247 6.77 -9.89 -22.74
N VAL A 248 5.98 -10.06 -21.67
CA VAL A 248 6.40 -10.80 -20.47
C VAL A 248 6.52 -12.30 -20.76
N SER A 249 7.66 -12.87 -20.37
CA SER A 249 7.94 -14.31 -20.54
C SER A 249 7.27 -15.16 -19.47
N GLU A 250 6.44 -16.13 -19.88
CA GLU A 250 5.79 -17.06 -18.95
C GLU A 250 6.79 -17.97 -18.21
N GLU A 251 7.92 -18.29 -18.84
CA GLU A 251 8.99 -19.05 -18.19
C GLU A 251 9.62 -18.26 -17.04
N ASN A 252 9.86 -16.96 -17.25
CA ASN A 252 10.35 -16.06 -16.21
C ASN A 252 9.35 -15.95 -15.05
N LEU A 253 8.05 -15.80 -15.37
CA LEU A 253 6.99 -15.79 -14.36
C LEU A 253 6.98 -17.08 -13.53
N LYS A 254 7.05 -18.24 -14.20
CA LYS A 254 7.06 -19.54 -13.54
C LYS A 254 8.25 -19.68 -12.59
N ASN A 255 9.45 -19.35 -13.05
CA ASN A 255 10.68 -19.52 -12.28
C ASN A 255 10.71 -18.59 -11.05
N ASP A 256 10.27 -17.33 -11.17
CA ASP A 256 10.27 -16.39 -10.05
C ASP A 256 9.10 -16.63 -9.06
N LEU A 257 7.94 -17.13 -9.52
CA LEU A 257 6.77 -17.34 -8.66
C LEU A 257 6.72 -18.70 -7.98
N SER A 258 7.18 -19.78 -8.63
CA SER A 258 7.07 -21.15 -8.08
C SER A 258 7.56 -21.29 -6.63
N PRO A 259 8.74 -20.77 -6.24
CA PRO A 259 9.24 -20.93 -4.87
C PRO A 259 8.53 -20.00 -3.85
N LEU A 260 7.64 -19.11 -4.30
CA LEU A 260 6.93 -18.15 -3.45
C LEU A 260 5.53 -18.64 -3.02
N PHE A 261 5.12 -19.84 -3.44
CA PHE A 261 3.83 -20.43 -3.06
C PHE A 261 4.00 -21.84 -2.50
N LEU A 262 3.14 -22.19 -1.55
CA LEU A 262 3.12 -23.52 -0.96
C LEU A 262 2.43 -24.55 -1.88
N ASP A 263 1.44 -24.13 -2.66
CA ASP A 263 0.68 -24.98 -3.57
C ASP A 263 1.08 -24.71 -5.03
N PRO A 264 1.82 -25.62 -5.70
CA PRO A 264 2.20 -25.46 -7.10
C PRO A 264 1.01 -25.30 -8.05
N ARG A 265 -0.16 -25.85 -7.71
CA ARG A 265 -1.39 -25.75 -8.52
C ARG A 265 -1.87 -24.30 -8.61
N PHE A 266 -1.64 -23.51 -7.55
CA PHE A 266 -1.93 -22.07 -7.56
C PHE A 266 -1.15 -21.39 -8.68
N VAL A 267 0.16 -21.62 -8.74
CA VAL A 267 1.04 -21.01 -9.73
C VAL A 267 0.69 -21.48 -11.14
N THR A 268 0.44 -22.78 -11.33
CA THR A 268 0.00 -23.32 -12.63
C THR A 268 -1.29 -22.66 -13.12
N ASN A 269 -2.31 -22.56 -12.26
CA ASN A 269 -3.58 -21.94 -12.64
C ASN A 269 -3.44 -20.44 -12.87
N TRP A 270 -2.63 -19.74 -12.06
CA TRP A 270 -2.36 -18.32 -12.24
C TRP A 270 -1.65 -18.06 -13.57
N LEU A 271 -0.61 -18.82 -13.89
CA LEU A 271 0.14 -18.70 -15.16
C LEU A 271 -0.73 -18.96 -16.39
N ALA A 272 -1.72 -19.86 -16.30
CA ALA A 272 -2.61 -20.12 -17.42
C ALA A 272 -3.55 -18.93 -17.74
N ASN A 273 -3.79 -18.01 -16.80
CA ASN A 273 -4.85 -17.00 -16.91
C ASN A 273 -4.36 -15.55 -16.70
N TRP A 274 -3.11 -15.33 -16.27
CA TRP A 274 -2.66 -14.01 -15.80
C TRP A 274 -2.79 -12.91 -16.87
N ARG A 275 -2.50 -13.21 -18.14
CA ARG A 275 -2.52 -12.21 -19.21
C ARG A 275 -3.95 -11.74 -19.52
N ASP A 276 -4.88 -12.67 -19.64
CA ASP A 276 -6.30 -12.35 -19.80
C ASP A 276 -6.85 -11.62 -18.57
N THR A 277 -6.44 -12.07 -17.38
CA THR A 277 -6.80 -11.40 -16.11
C THR A 277 -6.30 -9.96 -16.10
N PHE A 278 -5.08 -9.69 -16.55
CA PHE A 278 -4.54 -8.34 -16.65
C PHE A 278 -5.42 -7.45 -17.54
N PHE A 279 -5.77 -7.90 -18.75
CA PHE A 279 -6.60 -7.10 -19.66
C PHE A 279 -8.01 -6.87 -19.11
N GLN A 280 -8.64 -7.90 -18.56
CA GLN A 280 -9.95 -7.77 -17.90
C GLN A 280 -9.92 -6.81 -16.71
N LEU A 281 -8.84 -6.84 -15.91
CA LEU A 281 -8.70 -5.93 -14.79
C LEU A 281 -8.43 -4.50 -15.27
N ARG A 282 -7.58 -4.32 -16.29
CA ARG A 282 -7.30 -3.02 -16.91
C ARG A 282 -8.58 -2.37 -17.42
N ASP A 283 -9.48 -3.12 -18.05
CA ASP A 283 -10.74 -2.59 -18.58
C ASP A 283 -11.68 -2.08 -17.48
N LYS A 284 -11.47 -2.49 -16.22
CA LYS A 284 -12.19 -1.95 -15.05
C LYS A 284 -11.67 -0.58 -14.62
N TYR A 285 -10.46 -0.17 -15.03
CA TYR A 285 -9.92 1.17 -14.83
C TYR A 285 -10.46 2.12 -15.89
N LYS A 286 -11.75 2.44 -15.80
CA LYS A 286 -12.36 3.44 -16.68
C LYS A 286 -11.77 4.81 -16.38
N ILE A 287 -11.09 5.41 -17.35
CA ILE A 287 -10.54 6.76 -17.19
C ILE A 287 -11.50 7.75 -17.84
N ARG A 288 -11.98 8.71 -17.05
CA ARG A 288 -12.93 9.74 -17.43
C ARG A 288 -12.25 11.09 -17.46
N THR A 289 -12.39 11.84 -18.54
CA THR A 289 -11.92 13.23 -18.57
C THR A 289 -13.05 14.15 -18.16
N VAL A 290 -13.00 14.63 -16.92
CA VAL A 290 -13.98 15.56 -16.36
C VAL A 290 -13.99 16.85 -17.19
N SER A 291 -15.18 17.27 -17.63
CA SER A 291 -15.34 18.45 -18.49
C SER A 291 -16.02 19.62 -17.80
N LYS A 292 -17.10 19.38 -17.06
CA LYS A 292 -17.92 20.46 -16.49
C LYS A 292 -18.63 20.00 -15.22
N TYR A 293 -18.64 20.86 -14.22
CA TYR A 293 -19.49 20.73 -13.03
C TYR A 293 -20.96 20.98 -13.39
N GLU A 294 -21.85 20.07 -12.99
CA GLU A 294 -23.29 20.18 -13.26
C GLU A 294 -24.07 20.65 -12.04
N ARG A 295 -23.90 19.98 -10.90
CA ARG A 295 -24.64 20.28 -9.66
C ARG A 295 -24.04 19.59 -8.44
N VAL A 296 -24.56 19.94 -7.27
CA VAL A 296 -24.34 19.20 -6.03
C VAL A 296 -25.69 18.83 -5.41
N ARG A 297 -25.82 17.58 -4.97
CA ARG A 297 -26.96 17.12 -4.18
C ARG A 297 -26.52 16.88 -2.75
N VAL A 298 -27.25 17.43 -1.80
CA VAL A 298 -27.05 17.11 -0.39
C VAL A 298 -28.18 16.20 0.05
N PHE A 299 -27.81 15.00 0.47
CA PHE A 299 -28.74 13.98 0.93
C PHE A 299 -28.53 13.71 2.43
N GLU A 300 -29.58 13.89 3.22
CA GLU A 300 -29.61 13.59 4.65
C GLU A 300 -30.25 12.21 4.88
N ASP A 301 -29.47 11.28 5.45
CA ASP A 301 -29.92 9.95 5.82
C ASP A 301 -30.19 9.87 7.33
N PHE A 302 -31.46 9.97 7.72
CA PHE A 302 -31.92 9.88 9.11
C PHE A 302 -31.78 8.47 9.74
N ARG A 303 -31.36 7.47 8.97
CA ARG A 303 -31.11 6.12 9.51
C ARG A 303 -29.66 5.94 9.95
N THR A 304 -28.75 6.72 9.37
CA THR A 304 -27.31 6.61 9.60
C THR A 304 -26.69 7.87 10.18
N ASP A 305 -27.48 8.95 10.28
CA ASP A 305 -27.05 10.29 10.70
C ASP A 305 -25.87 10.80 9.84
N VAL A 306 -26.01 10.62 8.52
CA VAL A 306 -25.01 10.98 7.51
C VAL A 306 -25.58 11.96 6.50
N PHE A 307 -24.81 13.00 6.20
CA PHE A 307 -24.97 13.88 5.06
C PHE A 307 -24.03 13.46 3.94
N SER A 308 -24.59 13.12 2.79
CA SER A 308 -23.85 12.86 1.56
C SER A 308 -23.93 14.08 0.63
N PHE A 309 -22.78 14.70 0.36
CA PHE A 309 -22.62 15.75 -0.63
C PHE A 309 -22.14 15.12 -1.93
N ILE A 310 -23.04 15.01 -2.90
CA ILE A 310 -22.83 14.29 -4.16
C ILE A 310 -22.65 15.33 -5.27
N PHE A 311 -21.40 15.56 -5.67
CA PHE A 311 -21.04 16.44 -6.77
C PHE A 311 -21.10 15.67 -8.08
N GLU A 312 -21.88 16.15 -9.05
CA GLU A 312 -22.03 15.55 -10.36
C GLU A 312 -21.29 16.38 -11.41
N TYR A 313 -20.47 15.71 -12.22
CA TYR A 313 -19.74 16.32 -13.33
C TYR A 313 -20.03 15.56 -14.61
N SER A 314 -20.13 16.27 -15.74
CA SER A 314 -20.09 15.65 -17.07
C SER A 314 -18.65 15.38 -17.50
N THR A 315 -18.49 14.43 -18.42
CA THR A 315 -17.20 14.04 -18.98
C THR A 315 -17.16 14.24 -20.50
N LYS A 316 -15.94 14.34 -21.06
CA LYS A 316 -15.74 14.45 -22.52
C LYS A 316 -16.24 13.23 -23.29
N GLU A 317 -16.34 12.08 -22.63
CA GLU A 317 -16.88 10.84 -23.17
C GLU A 317 -18.42 10.82 -23.24
N GLY A 318 -19.11 11.86 -22.73
CA GLY A 318 -20.57 11.92 -22.69
C GLY A 318 -21.20 11.17 -21.51
N ASP A 319 -20.39 10.77 -20.54
CA ASP A 319 -20.82 10.15 -19.28
C ASP A 319 -20.85 11.16 -18.12
N HIS A 320 -21.16 10.68 -16.92
CA HIS A 320 -21.10 11.46 -15.68
C HIS A 320 -20.19 10.78 -14.65
N VAL A 321 -19.50 11.60 -13.85
CA VAL A 321 -18.80 11.13 -12.64
C VAL A 321 -19.41 11.77 -11.40
N ARG A 322 -19.33 11.04 -10.28
CA ARG A 322 -19.78 11.50 -8.97
C ARG A 322 -18.62 11.59 -8.01
N ILE A 323 -18.52 12.69 -7.28
CA ILE A 323 -17.56 12.83 -6.19
C ILE A 323 -18.33 13.08 -4.91
N ILE A 324 -18.14 12.23 -3.90
CA ILE A 324 -19.03 12.14 -2.75
C ILE A 324 -18.26 12.40 -1.46
N TYR A 325 -18.68 13.43 -0.72
CA TYR A 325 -18.26 13.64 0.67
C TYR A 325 -19.32 13.10 1.62
N ASN A 326 -18.91 12.30 2.60
CA ASN A 326 -19.80 11.82 3.66
C ASN A 326 -19.41 12.46 4.98
N LEU A 327 -20.33 13.23 5.56
CA LEU A 327 -20.18 13.86 6.87
C LEU A 327 -21.20 13.29 7.83
N SER A 328 -20.78 13.07 9.07
CA SER A 328 -21.76 12.78 10.13
C SER A 328 -22.58 14.03 10.50
N GLU A 329 -23.85 13.86 10.85
CA GLU A 329 -24.76 14.94 11.28
C GLU A 329 -24.16 15.79 12.41
N TYR A 330 -23.31 15.23 13.27
CA TYR A 330 -22.67 15.96 14.37
C TYR A 330 -21.92 17.23 13.92
N TRP A 331 -21.44 17.31 12.67
CA TRP A 331 -20.84 18.53 12.10
C TRP A 331 -21.78 19.73 11.99
N PHE A 332 -23.09 19.51 12.14
CA PHE A 332 -24.14 20.52 12.06
C PHE A 332 -24.79 20.83 13.42
N LEU A 333 -24.53 20.02 14.44
CA LEU A 333 -25.21 20.13 15.75
C LEU A 333 -24.50 21.07 16.72
N PHE A 334 -23.17 21.17 16.64
CA PHE A 334 -22.36 21.86 17.65
C PHE A 334 -21.65 23.10 17.07
N LYS A 335 -21.94 24.27 17.66
CA LYS A 335 -21.43 25.58 17.17
C LYS A 335 -19.90 25.72 17.21
N ASP A 336 -19.24 25.04 18.15
CA ASP A 336 -17.79 25.13 18.39
C ASP A 336 -16.96 24.40 17.33
N ILE A 337 -17.55 23.42 16.66
CA ILE A 337 -16.94 22.65 15.56
C ILE A 337 -17.47 23.05 14.18
N GLU A 338 -18.39 24.01 14.12
CA GLU A 338 -18.90 24.54 12.85
C GLU A 338 -17.77 25.12 11.99
N VAL A 339 -17.76 24.70 10.73
CA VAL A 339 -16.96 25.35 9.70
C VAL A 339 -17.74 26.56 9.15
N SER A 340 -17.08 27.71 9.10
CA SER A 340 -17.56 28.89 8.39
C SER A 340 -16.71 29.06 7.14
N PHE A 341 -17.31 28.94 5.97
CA PHE A 341 -16.61 29.03 4.69
C PHE A 341 -17.37 29.94 3.71
N PRO A 342 -16.69 30.74 2.88
CA PRO A 342 -17.37 31.59 1.89
C PRO A 342 -18.28 30.76 0.96
N ILE A 343 -19.52 31.20 0.78
CA ILE A 343 -20.46 30.51 -0.12
C ILE A 343 -20.07 30.81 -1.57
N ASN A 344 -19.83 29.76 -2.34
CA ASN A 344 -19.57 29.84 -3.77
C ASN A 344 -20.90 29.87 -4.55
N ASN A 345 -21.10 30.89 -5.38
CA ASN A 345 -22.36 31.05 -6.14
C ASN A 345 -22.61 29.91 -7.12
N VAL A 346 -21.57 29.38 -7.79
CA VAL A 346 -21.70 28.25 -8.74
C VAL A 346 -22.33 27.03 -8.04
N VAL A 347 -21.89 26.78 -6.80
CA VAL A 347 -22.40 25.67 -5.98
C VAL A 347 -23.79 26.01 -5.41
N SER A 348 -23.96 27.21 -4.84
CA SER A 348 -25.22 27.63 -4.22
C SER A 348 -26.39 27.71 -5.20
N ASP A 349 -26.13 28.04 -6.46
CA ASP A 349 -27.18 28.18 -7.49
C ASP A 349 -27.60 26.82 -8.07
N SER A 350 -26.81 25.76 -7.86
CA SER A 350 -27.01 24.41 -8.39
C SER A 350 -27.19 23.34 -7.31
N ILE A 351 -27.36 23.74 -6.06
CA ILE A 351 -27.53 22.82 -4.93
C ILE A 351 -28.98 22.31 -4.84
N GLU A 352 -29.13 20.99 -4.71
CA GLU A 352 -30.40 20.32 -4.47
C GLU A 352 -30.37 19.65 -3.09
N PHE A 353 -31.41 19.85 -2.28
CA PHE A 353 -31.55 19.23 -0.94
C PHE A 353 -32.56 18.09 -0.98
N SER A 354 -32.24 16.98 -0.33
CA SER A 354 -33.12 15.81 -0.23
C SER A 354 -32.87 15.03 1.06
N ALA A 355 -33.87 14.28 1.53
CA ALA A 355 -33.74 13.44 2.71
C ALA A 355 -34.70 12.24 2.67
N ASN A 356 -34.41 11.20 3.45
CA ASN A 356 -35.29 10.02 3.61
C ASN A 356 -36.20 10.08 4.85
N GLY A 357 -36.28 11.25 5.49
CA GLY A 357 -37.03 11.50 6.71
C GLY A 357 -37.25 12.99 6.93
N SER A 358 -37.69 13.37 8.13
CA SER A 358 -37.97 14.76 8.49
C SER A 358 -37.60 15.03 9.95
N SER A 359 -37.08 16.23 10.22
CA SER A 359 -36.76 16.68 11.57
C SER A 359 -37.60 17.89 11.97
N SER A 360 -37.93 18.00 13.27
CA SER A 360 -38.52 19.21 13.84
C SER A 360 -37.54 20.39 13.90
N ARG A 361 -36.24 20.11 13.75
CA ARG A 361 -35.15 21.08 13.70
C ARG A 361 -34.31 20.80 12.45
N PRO A 362 -34.78 21.19 11.25
CA PRO A 362 -34.05 20.93 10.02
C PRO A 362 -32.68 21.62 10.05
N THR A 363 -31.69 20.93 9.51
CA THR A 363 -30.33 21.46 9.40
C THR A 363 -30.31 22.69 8.51
N SER A 364 -29.55 23.72 8.90
CA SER A 364 -29.49 24.99 8.17
C SER A 364 -28.98 24.79 6.73
N GLU A 365 -29.78 25.16 5.72
CA GLU A 365 -29.36 25.15 4.32
C GLU A 365 -28.11 26.03 4.09
N LYS A 366 -28.01 27.16 4.80
CA LYS A 366 -26.82 28.02 4.76
C LYS A 366 -25.57 27.22 5.13
N LYS A 367 -25.63 26.42 6.20
CA LYS A 367 -24.50 25.60 6.66
C LYS A 367 -24.14 24.52 5.65
N GLN A 368 -25.15 23.85 5.09
CA GLN A 368 -24.92 22.87 4.03
C GLN A 368 -24.25 23.52 2.80
N LYS A 369 -24.63 24.75 2.43
CA LYS A 369 -23.97 25.52 1.36
C LYS A 369 -22.51 25.88 1.68
N GLU A 370 -22.19 26.24 2.93
CA GLU A 370 -20.81 26.51 3.37
C GLU A 370 -19.92 25.25 3.20
N TYR A 371 -20.39 24.09 3.67
CA TYR A 371 -19.67 22.82 3.48
C TYR A 371 -19.57 22.41 2.01
N ALA A 372 -20.65 22.53 1.23
CA ALA A 372 -20.63 22.23 -0.20
C ALA A 372 -19.61 23.11 -0.95
N SER A 373 -19.49 24.38 -0.56
CA SER A 373 -18.50 25.31 -1.15
C SER A 373 -17.07 24.91 -0.80
N LEU A 374 -16.81 24.53 0.47
CA LEU A 374 -15.50 24.01 0.88
C LEU A 374 -15.11 22.75 0.10
N PHE A 375 -16.02 21.79 -0.01
CA PHE A 375 -15.74 20.53 -0.70
C PHE A 375 -15.57 20.73 -2.20
N TYR A 376 -16.35 21.61 -2.81
CA TYR A 376 -16.16 21.98 -4.21
C TYR A 376 -14.74 22.50 -4.48
N GLU A 377 -14.22 23.42 -3.67
CA GLU A 377 -12.86 23.93 -3.87
C GLU A 377 -11.79 22.84 -3.74
N LYS A 378 -11.94 21.93 -2.77
CA LYS A 378 -11.04 20.77 -2.61
C LYS A 378 -11.12 19.81 -3.79
N ILE A 379 -12.33 19.57 -4.32
CA ILE A 379 -12.54 18.73 -5.48
C ILE A 379 -11.89 19.36 -6.72
N GLU A 380 -12.08 20.66 -6.97
CA GLU A 380 -11.45 21.35 -8.10
C GLU A 380 -9.93 21.35 -8.00
N ALA A 381 -9.37 21.55 -6.81
CA ALA A 381 -7.93 21.44 -6.58
C ALA A 381 -7.41 20.03 -6.91
N TYR A 382 -8.11 18.98 -6.46
CA TYR A 382 -7.79 17.59 -6.78
C TYR A 382 -7.91 17.28 -8.27
N LEU A 383 -9.02 17.66 -8.91
CA LEU A 383 -9.23 17.45 -10.35
C LEU A 383 -8.12 18.12 -11.16
N LYS A 384 -7.74 19.35 -10.81
CA LYS A 384 -6.61 20.03 -11.43
C LYS A 384 -5.29 19.28 -11.25
N LYS A 385 -5.02 18.75 -10.04
CA LYS A 385 -3.83 17.95 -9.73
C LYS A 385 -3.72 16.70 -10.61
N ILE A 386 -4.84 16.04 -10.91
CA ILE A 386 -4.90 14.84 -11.77
C ILE A 386 -5.18 15.15 -13.25
N ASN A 387 -5.00 16.39 -13.70
CA ASN A 387 -5.28 16.84 -15.07
C ASN A 387 -6.72 16.53 -15.54
N TYR A 388 -7.68 16.55 -14.61
CA TYR A 388 -9.08 16.21 -14.80
C TYR A 388 -9.31 14.77 -15.33
N GLU A 389 -8.31 13.87 -15.22
CA GLU A 389 -8.42 12.47 -15.58
C GLU A 389 -8.70 11.60 -14.37
N LEU A 390 -9.97 11.32 -14.13
CA LEU A 390 -10.44 10.55 -13.00
C LEU A 390 -10.54 9.06 -13.34
N VAL A 391 -10.08 8.20 -12.43
CA VAL A 391 -10.24 6.75 -12.55
C VAL A 391 -11.52 6.32 -11.85
N GLY A 392 -12.44 5.74 -12.62
CA GLY A 392 -13.75 5.27 -12.18
C GLY A 392 -14.90 6.23 -12.52
N ASP A 393 -16.10 5.83 -12.16
CA ASP A 393 -17.32 6.64 -12.33
C ASP A 393 -17.72 7.34 -11.02
N THR A 394 -17.10 6.99 -9.88
CA THR A 394 -17.40 7.57 -8.57
C THR A 394 -16.18 7.56 -7.65
N LEU A 395 -15.90 8.69 -7.00
CA LEU A 395 -14.98 8.80 -5.86
C LEU A 395 -15.74 9.16 -4.60
N MET A 396 -15.31 8.63 -3.46
CA MET A 396 -16.00 8.83 -2.19
C MET A 396 -14.99 8.94 -1.04
N THR A 397 -15.25 9.86 -0.11
CA THR A 397 -14.48 9.95 1.13
C THR A 397 -14.85 8.84 2.11
N LYS A 398 -13.95 8.54 3.06
CA LYS A 398 -14.35 7.95 4.35
C LYS A 398 -15.42 8.82 5.00
N LEU A 399 -16.23 8.24 5.88
CA LEU A 399 -17.17 9.03 6.68
C LEU A 399 -16.38 9.93 7.65
N ILE A 400 -16.54 11.24 7.49
CA ILE A 400 -15.86 12.24 8.30
C ILE A 400 -16.67 12.49 9.57
N ARG A 401 -16.11 12.10 10.71
CA ARG A 401 -16.71 12.21 12.05
C ARG A 401 -15.96 13.24 12.90
N VAL A 402 -16.59 13.67 13.98
CA VAL A 402 -16.01 14.57 14.99
C VAL A 402 -15.63 13.86 16.29
N SER A 403 -16.06 12.60 16.44
CA SER A 403 -15.81 11.75 17.61
C SER A 403 -15.20 10.42 17.18
N ALA A 404 -14.27 9.92 18.00
CA ALA A 404 -13.64 8.62 17.85
C ALA A 404 -14.42 7.46 18.48
N ASP A 405 -15.59 7.72 19.05
CA ASP A 405 -16.41 6.67 19.65
C ASP A 405 -16.79 5.60 18.62
N ASN A 406 -16.43 4.34 18.93
CA ASN A 406 -16.60 3.17 18.06
C ASN A 406 -16.08 3.39 16.62
N LEU A 407 -14.94 4.09 16.47
CA LEU A 407 -14.38 4.44 15.16
C LEU A 407 -13.94 3.20 14.37
N ASN A 408 -14.53 2.99 13.18
CA ASN A 408 -14.02 2.05 12.20
C ASN A 408 -13.05 2.76 11.25
N GLN A 409 -11.74 2.68 11.53
CA GLN A 409 -10.70 3.41 10.79
C GLN A 409 -10.58 3.03 9.30
N LYS A 410 -11.12 1.88 8.89
CA LYS A 410 -11.18 1.48 7.47
C LYS A 410 -12.21 2.29 6.69
N GLU A 411 -13.27 2.71 7.36
CA GLU A 411 -14.47 3.31 6.75
C GLU A 411 -14.69 4.77 7.17
N GLN A 412 -14.01 5.20 8.23
CA GLN A 412 -14.28 6.45 8.94
C GLN A 412 -12.97 7.15 9.30
N ILE A 413 -13.03 8.47 9.35
CA ILE A 413 -11.94 9.35 9.80
C ILE A 413 -12.49 10.37 10.80
N VAL A 414 -11.68 10.72 11.80
CA VAL A 414 -12.03 11.76 12.78
C VAL A 414 -11.21 13.00 12.50
N LEU A 415 -11.87 14.13 12.29
CA LEU A 415 -11.22 15.41 12.05
C LEU A 415 -11.78 16.47 12.99
N ARG A 416 -10.95 17.46 13.32
CA ARG A 416 -11.41 18.72 13.90
C ARG A 416 -11.64 19.74 12.78
N LYS A 417 -12.32 20.84 13.08
CA LYS A 417 -12.68 21.85 12.07
C LYS A 417 -11.46 22.41 11.32
N GLU A 418 -10.35 22.64 12.02
CA GLU A 418 -9.12 23.16 11.41
C GLU A 418 -8.52 22.13 10.45
N ASP A 419 -8.60 20.85 10.81
CA ASP A 419 -8.08 19.75 10.01
C ASP A 419 -8.92 19.55 8.75
N LEU A 420 -10.26 19.59 8.86
CA LEU A 420 -11.15 19.47 7.70
C LEU A 420 -10.89 20.58 6.67
N ILE A 421 -10.60 21.79 7.12
CA ILE A 421 -10.25 22.92 6.23
C ILE A 421 -8.88 22.69 5.58
N ARG A 422 -7.91 22.12 6.28
CA ARG A 422 -6.51 21.99 5.82
C ARG A 422 -6.20 20.75 4.99
N HIS A 423 -6.90 19.63 5.19
CA HIS A 423 -6.61 18.39 4.45
C HIS A 423 -6.98 18.51 2.97
N ASP A 424 -6.21 17.85 2.11
CA ASP A 424 -6.57 17.74 0.70
C ASP A 424 -7.62 16.63 0.52
N PHE A 425 -8.30 16.59 -0.64
CA PHE A 425 -9.37 15.63 -0.88
C PHE A 425 -8.88 14.18 -0.91
N ASP A 426 -7.68 13.95 -1.44
CA ASP A 426 -7.04 12.64 -1.54
C ASP A 426 -6.73 12.01 -0.17
N ASP A 427 -6.44 12.82 0.84
CA ASP A 427 -6.29 12.36 2.24
C ASP A 427 -7.59 11.79 2.83
N LEU A 428 -8.74 12.18 2.25
CA LEU A 428 -10.07 11.83 2.74
C LEU A 428 -10.69 10.64 2.00
N LEU A 429 -10.11 10.22 0.88
CA LEU A 429 -10.63 9.14 0.05
C LEU A 429 -10.71 7.81 0.83
N LYS A 430 -11.74 7.03 0.48
CA LYS A 430 -11.97 5.70 1.03
C LYS A 430 -10.99 4.66 0.49
#